data_AF-A0A1M6L0B9-F1
#
_entry.id   AF-A0A1M6L0B9-F1
#
_cell.length_a   1.000
_cell.length_b   1.000
_cell.length_c   1.000
_cell.angle_alpha   90.00
_cell.angle_beta   90.00
_cell.angle_gamma   90.00
#
_symmetry.space_group_name_H-M   'P 1'
#
loop_
_entity.id
_entity.type
_entity.pdbx_description
1 polymer ?
#
loop_
_entity_poly.entity_id
_entity_poly.type
_entity_poly.pdbx_seq_one_letter_code
_entity_poly.pdbx_strand_id
1 'polypeptide(L)' 'MNSRKKLGLTQEQVSLVIGISKKTYSHIETGRRNPSWEVAQRLEKFFGIPASELLEITDEDRK' A
#
# COMPACT_ATOMS: atom_id res chain seq x y z
N MET A 1 2.94 1.58 -6.17
CA MET A 1 2.79 2.30 -4.88
C MET A 1 4.06 3.05 -4.46
N ASN A 2 4.16 4.35 -4.78
CA ASN A 2 5.36 5.17 -4.53
C ASN A 2 5.35 5.95 -3.19
N SER A 3 4.21 6.07 -2.50
CA SER A 3 4.06 6.90 -1.30
C SER A 3 4.96 6.47 -0.13
N ARG A 4 5.11 5.16 0.12
CA ARG A 4 6.06 4.69 1.16
C ARG A 4 7.52 4.98 0.83
N LYS A 5 7.90 4.97 -0.47
CA LYS A 5 9.28 5.23 -0.90
C LYS A 5 9.63 6.70 -0.67
N LYS A 6 8.69 7.63 -0.90
CA LYS A 6 8.86 9.06 -0.58
C LYS A 6 9.12 9.31 0.90
N LEU A 7 8.58 8.47 1.77
CA LEU A 7 8.78 8.52 3.22
C LEU A 7 9.98 7.69 3.70
N GLY A 8 10.75 7.07 2.81
CA GLY A 8 11.89 6.20 3.17
C GLY A 8 11.48 4.92 3.90
N LEU A 9 10.21 4.51 3.80
CA LEU A 9 9.67 3.36 4.52
C LEU A 9 9.82 2.06 3.71
N THR A 10 10.16 1.00 4.43
CA THR A 10 10.17 -0.38 3.92
C THR A 10 8.75 -0.96 3.90
N GLN A 11 8.54 -1.99 3.08
CA GLN A 11 7.29 -2.75 3.08
C GLN A 11 6.97 -3.36 4.45
N GLU A 12 8.01 -3.82 5.17
CA GLU A 12 7.86 -4.39 6.51
C GLU A 12 7.29 -3.37 7.48
N GLN A 13 7.89 -2.17 7.55
CA GLN A 13 7.44 -1.09 8.44
C GLN A 13 5.99 -0.70 8.20
N VAL A 14 5.59 -0.52 6.94
CA VAL A 14 4.18 -0.19 6.63
C VAL A 14 3.27 -1.36 6.99
N SER A 15 3.67 -2.60 6.66
CA SER A 15 2.84 -3.77 6.95
C SER A 15 2.60 -3.98 8.45
N LEU A 16 3.58 -3.67 9.30
CA LEU A 16 3.44 -3.71 10.76
C LEU A 16 2.44 -2.66 11.27
N VAL A 17 2.51 -1.42 10.79
CA VAL A 17 1.57 -0.35 11.18
C VAL A 17 0.15 -0.66 10.68
N ILE A 18 0.05 -1.16 9.46
CA ILE A 18 -1.21 -1.57 8.82
C ILE A 18 -1.66 -2.95 9.30
N GLY A 19 -0.92 -3.62 10.19
CA GLY A 19 -1.32 -4.89 10.80
C GLY A 19 -1.66 -5.98 9.78
N ILE A 20 -0.92 -6.05 8.68
CA ILE A 20 -1.02 -7.10 7.66
C ILE A 20 0.35 -7.71 7.44
N SER A 21 0.40 -8.89 6.81
CA SER A 21 1.70 -9.46 6.44
C SER A 21 2.40 -8.61 5.36
N LYS A 22 3.73 -8.55 5.39
CA LYS A 22 4.55 -7.96 4.32
C LYS A 22 4.20 -8.53 2.94
N LYS A 23 3.89 -9.82 2.86
CA LYS A 23 3.46 -10.48 1.61
C LYS A 23 2.14 -9.89 1.10
N THR A 24 1.15 -9.73 1.98
CA THR A 24 -0.14 -9.10 1.66
C THR A 24 0.09 -7.68 1.17
N TYR A 25 0.90 -6.91 1.90
CA TYR A 25 1.24 -5.53 1.52
C TYR A 25 1.92 -5.49 0.14
N SER A 26 2.92 -6.34 -0.12
CA SER A 26 3.60 -6.43 -1.42
C SER A 26 2.64 -6.77 -2.57
N HIS A 27 1.67 -7.67 -2.36
CA HIS A 27 0.64 -7.96 -3.36
C HIS A 27 -0.28 -6.77 -3.63
N ILE A 28 -0.57 -5.96 -2.61
CA ILE A 28 -1.32 -4.71 -2.76
C ILE A 28 -0.50 -3.71 -3.59
N GLU A 29 0.78 -3.51 -3.24
CA GLU A 29 1.63 -2.55 -3.95
C GLU A 29 1.85 -2.86 -5.43
N THR A 30 1.85 -4.14 -5.78
CA THR A 30 2.04 -4.65 -7.14
C THR A 30 0.72 -4.88 -7.88
N GLY A 31 -0.42 -4.54 -7.26
CA GLY A 31 -1.74 -4.73 -7.85
C GLY A 31 -2.19 -6.18 -8.00
N ARG A 32 -1.42 -7.16 -7.51
CA ARG A 32 -1.78 -8.58 -7.49
C ARG A 32 -2.97 -8.87 -6.57
N ARG A 33 -3.24 -7.99 -5.62
CA ARG A 33 -4.36 -8.12 -4.68
C ARG A 33 -4.95 -6.76 -4.34
N ASN A 34 -6.26 -6.64 -4.46
CA ASN A 34 -6.97 -5.48 -3.90
C ASN A 34 -7.06 -5.60 -2.36
N PRO A 35 -6.77 -4.52 -1.62
CA PRO A 35 -6.96 -4.51 -0.17
C PRO A 35 -8.45 -4.64 0.19
N SER A 36 -8.74 -5.15 1.40
CA SER A 36 -10.10 -5.02 1.96
C SER A 36 -10.40 -3.55 2.26
N TRP A 37 -11.68 -3.21 2.41
CA TRP A 37 -12.11 -1.86 2.78
C TRP A 37 -11.46 -1.36 4.09
N GLU A 38 -11.28 -2.25 5.06
CA GLU A 38 -10.58 -1.93 6.31
C GLU A 38 -9.10 -1.59 6.07
N VAL A 39 -8.40 -2.42 5.29
CA VAL A 39 -6.98 -2.19 4.96
C VAL A 39 -6.81 -0.90 4.15
N ALA A 40 -7.71 -0.64 3.21
CA ALA A 40 -7.73 0.60 2.43
C ALA A 40 -7.84 1.83 3.33
N GLN A 41 -8.79 1.87 4.27
CA GLN A 41 -8.92 2.98 5.21
C GLN A 41 -7.71 3.15 6.13
N ARG A 42 -7.09 2.04 6.57
CA ARG A 42 -5.87 2.11 7.39
C ARG A 42 -4.72 2.71 6.60
N LEU A 43 -4.60 2.33 5.33
CA LEU A 43 -3.62 2.91 4.41
C LEU A 43 -3.90 4.40 4.16
N GLU A 44 -5.16 4.78 3.95
CA GLU A 44 -5.57 6.19 3.82
C GLU A 44 -5.17 7.02 5.04
N LYS A 45 -5.49 6.53 6.24
CA LYS A 45 -5.15 7.21 7.50
C LYS A 45 -3.64 7.31 7.70
N PHE A 46 -2.89 6.28 7.30
CA PHE A 46 -1.44 6.26 7.45
C PHE A 46 -0.72 7.20 6.49
N PHE A 47 -1.15 7.23 5.22
CA PHE A 47 -0.50 8.06 4.19
C PHE A 47 -1.13 9.45 4.04
N GLY A 48 -2.33 9.68 4.59
CA GLY A 48 -3.09 10.91 4.39
C GLY A 48 -3.59 11.11 2.95
N ILE A 49 -3.62 10.04 2.16
CA ILE A 49 -3.97 10.05 0.73
C ILE A 49 -5.17 9.12 0.52
N PRO A 50 -6.19 9.50 -0.26
CA PRO A 50 -7.32 8.62 -0.58
C PRO A 50 -6.86 7.29 -1.20
N ALA A 51 -7.55 6.20 -0.88
CA ALA A 51 -7.19 4.86 -1.34
C ALA A 51 -7.25 4.77 -2.86
N SER A 52 -8.17 5.49 -3.50
CA SER A 52 -8.28 5.57 -4.96
C SER A 52 -6.99 6.08 -5.61
N GLU A 53 -6.35 7.07 -5.00
CA GLU A 53 -5.08 7.65 -5.49
C GLU A 53 -3.88 6.79 -5.05
N LEU A 54 -3.92 6.25 -3.84
CA LEU A 54 -2.84 5.41 -3.31
C LEU A 54 -2.70 4.07 -4.05
N LEU A 55 -3.84 3.49 -4.46
CA LEU A 55 -3.96 2.20 -5.14
C LEU A 55 -4.02 2.36 -6.66
N GLU A 56 -3.87 3.57 -7.19
CA GLU A 56 -3.74 3.77 -8.63
C GLU A 56 -2.44 3.12 -9.11
N ILE A 57 -2.58 1.93 -9.72
CA ILE A 57 -1.46 1.17 -10.27
C ILE A 57 -1.14 1.80 -11.64
N THR A 58 -0.04 2.54 -11.71
CA THR A 58 0.51 2.96 -13.01
C THR A 58 1.19 1.77 -13.68
N ASP A 59 1.25 1.75 -15.01
CA ASP A 59 1.85 0.64 -15.77
C ASP A 59 3.32 0.35 -15.38
N GLU A 60 4.00 1.29 -14.73
CA GLU A 60 5.36 1.12 -14.18
C GLU A 60 5.45 0.08 -13.04
N ASP A 61 4.35 -0.14 -12.30
CA ASP A 61 4.30 -1.11 -11.20
C ASP A 61 3.96 -2.54 -11.69
N ARG A 62 3.57 -2.71 -12.96
CA ARG A 62 3.36 -4.01 -13.60
C ARG A 62 4.71 -4.58 -14.08
N LYS A 63 5.42 -5.26 -13.18
CA LYS A 63 6.56 -6.13 -13.52
C LYS A 63 6.16 -7.60 -13.55
#